data_AF-A0A645JBB3-F1
#
_entry.id   AF-A0A645JBB3-F1
#
_cell.length_a   1.000
_cell.length_b   1.000
_cell.length_c   1.000
_cell.angle_alpha   90.00
_cell.angle_beta   90.00
_cell.angle_gamma   90.00
#
_symmetry.space_group_name_H-M   'P 1'
#
loop_
_entity.id
_entity.type
_entity.pdbx_description
1 polymer ?
#
loop_
_entity_poly.entity_id
_entity_poly.type
_entity_poly.pdbx_seq_one_letter_code
_entity_poly.pdbx_strand_id
1 'polypeptide(L)' 'MQILDIADNRWRNQLVADLRKVMKLNRHKSLFKQGRIEDSLAEHEAIMQALLKRDPKIAMSAVQQHFSNGLDAAI' A
#
# COMPACT_ATOMS: atom_id res chain seq x y z
N MET A 1 2.94 12.39 -0.92
CA MET A 1 2.47 11.37 0.07
C MET A 1 3.41 11.55 1.23
N GLN A 2 2.93 11.94 2.41
CA GLN A 2 3.80 12.50 3.47
C GLN A 2 5.03 11.64 3.78
N ILE A 3 4.89 10.31 3.82
CA ILE A 3 6.01 9.37 4.04
C ILE A 3 7.08 9.47 2.94
N LEU A 4 6.67 9.57 1.67
CA LEU A 4 7.59 9.68 0.53
C LEU A 4 8.25 11.05 0.46
N ASP A 5 7.49 12.09 0.82
CA ASP A 5 7.95 13.48 0.82
C ASP A 5 9.00 13.70 1.93
N ILE A 6 8.79 13.12 3.12
CA ILE A 6 9.78 13.12 4.22
C ILE A 6 11.09 12.45 3.80
N ALA A 7 11.01 11.38 3.01
CA ALA A 7 12.17 10.61 2.61
C ALA A 7 12.88 11.17 1.35
N ASP A 8 12.54 12.41 0.95
CA ASP A 8 13.24 13.32 0.02
C ASP A 8 13.89 12.68 -1.20
N ASN A 9 13.15 11.83 -1.92
CA ASN A 9 13.62 11.21 -3.15
C ASN A 9 12.60 11.42 -4.28
N ARG A 10 12.87 12.41 -5.12
CA ARG A 10 11.99 12.83 -6.21
C ARG A 10 11.68 11.72 -7.21
N TRP A 11 12.67 10.90 -7.57
CA TRP A 11 12.49 9.80 -8.52
C TRP A 11 11.57 8.71 -7.96
N ARG A 12 11.76 8.34 -6.70
CA ARG A 12 10.86 7.40 -6.02
C ARG A 12 9.43 7.94 -5.94
N ASN A 13 9.26 9.24 -5.71
CA ASN A 13 7.93 9.85 -5.64
C ASN A 13 7.18 9.69 -6.97
N GLN A 14 7.87 9.91 -8.10
CA GLN A 14 7.29 9.72 -9.42
C GLN A 14 6.91 8.26 -9.67
N LEU A 15 7.83 7.32 -9.40
CA LEU A 15 7.58 5.89 -9.56
C LEU A 15 6.36 5.42 -8.75
N VAL A 16 6.25 5.85 -7.49
CA VAL A 16 5.11 5.48 -6.63
C VAL A 16 3.82 6.16 -7.10
N ALA A 17 3.88 7.39 -7.62
CA ALA A 17 2.71 8.05 -8.18
C ALA A 17 2.14 7.29 -9.38
N ASP A 18 3.00 6.78 -10.26
CA ASP A 18 2.59 6.01 -11.42
C ASP A 18 2.01 4.64 -11.03
N LEU A 19 2.64 3.94 -10.06
CA LEU A 19 2.08 2.71 -9.49
C LEU A 19 0.69 2.92 -8.90
N ARG A 20 0.48 4.03 -8.16
CA ARG A 20 -0.83 4.35 -7.56
C ARG A 20 -1.93 4.57 -8.59
N LYS A 21 -1.60 5.09 -9.78
CA LYS A 21 -2.59 5.25 -10.86
C LYS A 21 -3.13 3.88 -11.29
N VAL A 22 -2.24 2.91 -11.50
CA VAL A 22 -2.61 1.52 -11.86
C VAL A 22 -3.44 0.89 -10.76
N MET A 23 -2.99 1.00 -9.51
CA MET A 23 -3.73 0.44 -8.38
C MET A 23 -5.14 1.05 -8.21
N LYS A 24 -5.31 2.35 -8.46
CA LYS A 24 -6.62 3.01 -8.35
C LYS A 24 -7.63 2.43 -9.34
N LEU A 25 -7.19 2.09 -10.55
CA LEU A 25 -8.05 1.45 -11.56
C LEU A 25 -8.53 0.07 -11.08
N ASN A 26 -7.62 -0.70 -10.49
CA ASN A 26 -7.92 -2.05 -9.98
C ASN A 26 -8.74 -2.03 -8.68
N ARG A 27 -8.52 -1.02 -7.82
CA ARG A 27 -9.20 -0.86 -6.52
C ARG A 27 -10.71 -0.77 -6.66
N HIS A 28 -11.22 -0.10 -7.70
CA HIS A 28 -12.66 0.01 -7.89
C HIS A 28 -13.34 -1.36 -7.97
N LYS A 29 -12.76 -2.31 -8.71
CA LYS A 29 -13.29 -3.68 -8.83
C LYS A 29 -13.09 -4.46 -7.53
N SER A 30 -11.91 -4.33 -6.94
CA SER A 30 -11.52 -5.07 -5.74
C SER A 30 -12.40 -4.78 -4.53
N LEU A 31 -12.78 -3.52 -4.31
CA LEU A 31 -13.56 -3.11 -3.14
C LEU A 31 -15.00 -3.64 -3.11
N PHE A 32 -15.55 -4.13 -4.23
CA PHE A 32 -16.86 -4.77 -4.24
C PHE A 32 -16.84 -6.18 -3.64
N LYS A 33 -15.66 -6.76 -3.43
CA LYS A 33 -15.53 -8.04 -2.74
C LYS A 33 -15.84 -7.86 -1.26
N GLN A 34 -16.80 -8.64 -0.76
CA GLN A 34 -17.21 -8.60 0.65
C GLN A 34 -16.00 -8.84 1.56
N GLY A 35 -15.83 -8.00 2.60
CA GLY A 35 -14.71 -8.07 3.54
C GLY A 35 -13.43 -7.34 3.12
N ARG A 36 -13.32 -6.89 1.85
CA ARG A 36 -12.07 -6.32 1.33
C ARG A 36 -11.71 -4.99 1.99
N ILE A 37 -12.70 -4.19 2.40
CA ILE A 37 -12.45 -2.90 3.04
C ILE A 37 -11.78 -3.11 4.39
N GLU A 38 -12.30 -4.05 5.17
CA GLU A 38 -11.79 -4.45 6.47
C GLU A 38 -10.36 -5.00 6.34
N ASP A 39 -10.12 -5.90 5.37
CA ASP A 39 -8.78 -6.40 5.05
C ASP A 39 -7.82 -5.26 4.67
N SER A 40 -8.28 -4.30 3.87
CA SER A 40 -7.47 -3.16 3.45
C SER A 40 -7.08 -2.29 4.63
N LEU A 41 -7.98 -2.10 5.60
CA LEU A 41 -7.70 -1.31 6.79
C LEU A 41 -6.68 -2.03 7.69
N ALA A 42 -6.84 -3.34 7.89
CA ALA A 42 -5.88 -4.15 8.65
C ALA A 42 -4.47 -4.15 8.01
N GLU A 43 -4.39 -4.23 6.68
CA GLU A 43 -3.14 -4.09 5.93
C GLU A 43 -2.46 -2.73 6.18
N HIS A 44 -3.23 -1.64 6.16
CA HIS A 44 -2.68 -0.30 6.43
C HIS A 44 -2.26 -0.15 7.89
N GLU A 45 -3.00 -0.72 8.84
CA GLU A 45 -2.63 -0.73 10.25
C GLU A 45 -1.29 -1.46 10.45
N ALA A 46 -1.09 -2.62 9.82
CA ALA A 46 0.16 -3.36 9.88
C ALA A 46 1.35 -2.53 9.36
N ILE A 47 1.17 -1.79 8.26
CA ILE A 47 2.19 -0.86 7.74
C ILE A 47 2.51 0.22 8.77
N MET A 48 1.49 0.85 9.36
CA MET A 48 1.69 1.90 10.37
C MET A 48 2.39 1.37 11.61
N GLN A 49 2.03 0.19 12.11
CA GLN A 49 2.70 -0.45 13.24
C GLN A 49 4.17 -0.76 12.93
N ALA A 50 4.48 -1.23 11.72
CA ALA A 50 5.86 -1.49 11.29
C ALA A 50 6.71 -0.21 11.24
N LEU A 51 6.13 0.88 10.73
CA LEU A 51 6.77 2.20 10.71
C LEU A 51 7.02 2.74 12.13
N LEU A 52 6.05 2.59 13.03
CA LEU A 52 6.19 3.01 14.43
C LEU A 52 7.29 2.23 15.17
N LYS A 53 7.45 0.94 14.86
CA LYS A 53 8.55 0.10 15.36
C LYS A 53 9.91 0.46 14.76
N ARG A 54 9.94 1.32 13.74
CA ARG A 54 11.16 1.72 13.00
C ARG A 54 11.92 0.52 12.42
N ASP A 55 11.21 -0.54 12.06
CA ASP A 55 11.80 -1.71 11.42
C ASP A 55 11.59 -1.63 9.89
N PRO A 56 12.64 -1.31 9.12
CA PRO A 56 12.51 -1.16 7.68
C PRO A 56 12.18 -2.47 6.95
N LYS A 57 12.59 -3.63 7.49
CA LYS A 57 12.32 -4.93 6.85
C LYS A 57 10.85 -5.29 6.99
N ILE A 58 10.29 -5.11 8.19
CA ILE A 58 8.87 -5.36 8.44
C ILE A 58 8.01 -4.38 7.66
N ALA A 59 8.37 -3.09 7.62
CA ALA A 59 7.62 -2.09 6.87
C ALA A 59 7.60 -2.39 5.37
N MET A 60 8.74 -2.82 4.80
CA MET A 60 8.82 -3.24 3.39
C MET A 60 7.93 -4.45 3.12
N SER A 61 8.00 -5.48 3.97
CA SER A 61 7.18 -6.70 3.83
C SER A 61 5.69 -6.38 3.91
N ALA A 62 5.26 -5.56 4.87
CA ALA A 62 3.87 -5.15 5.02
C ALA A 62 3.34 -4.39 3.80
N VAL A 63 4.15 -3.49 3.23
CA VAL A 63 3.80 -2.76 2.01
C VAL A 63 3.71 -3.71 0.80
N GLN A 64 4.63 -4.65 0.66
CA GLN A 64 4.59 -5.66 -0.41
C GLN A 64 3.34 -6.55 -0.30
N GLN A 65 2.99 -7.00 0.91
CA GLN A 65 1.80 -7.81 1.15
C GLN A 65 0.52 -7.04 0.81
N HIS A 66 0.42 -5.77 1.25
CA HIS A 66 -0.70 -4.90 0.90
C HIS A 66 -0.88 -4.78 -0.63
N PHE A 67 0.23 -4.66 -1.37
CA PHE A 67 0.20 -4.63 -2.83
C PHE A 67 -0.27 -5.95 -3.45
N SER A 68 0.26 -7.09 -2.99
CA SER A 68 -0.15 -8.41 -3.49
C SER A 68 -1.65 -8.64 -3.29
N ASN A 69 -2.14 -8.42 -2.06
CA ASN A 69 -3.57 -8.57 -1.73
C ASN A 69 -4.46 -7.64 -2.55
N GLY A 70 -4.00 -6.41 -2.81
CA GLY A 70 -4.68 -5.45 -3.66
C GLY A 70 -4.78 -5.88 -5.13
N LEU A 71 -3.79 -6.61 -5.64
CA LEU A 71 -3.78 -7.16 -6.99
C LEU A 71 -4.66 -8.42 -7.07
N ASP A 72 -4.49 -9.36 -6.14
CA ASP A 72 -5.23 -10.62 -6.09
C ASP A 72 -6.74 -10.38 -5.95
N ALA A 73 -7.13 -9.37 -5.18
CA ALA A 73 -8.53 -9.03 -5.02
C ALA A 73 -9.14 -8.29 -6.21
N ALA A 74 -8.36 -7.88 -7.22
CA ALA A 74 -8.85 -7.22 -8.43
C ALA A 74 -9.07 -8.17 -9.62
N ILE A 75 -8.65 -9.44 -9.47
CA ILE A 75 -8.90 -10.56 -10.39
C ILE A 75 -10.23 -11.20 -10.01
#